data_AF-R2SNH0-F1
#
_entry.id   AF-R2SNH0-F1
#
_cell.length_a   1.000
_cell.length_b   1.000
_cell.length_c   1.000
_cell.angle_alpha   90.00
_cell.angle_beta   90.00
_cell.angle_gamma   90.00
#
_symmetry.space_group_name_H-M   'P 1'
#
loop_
_entity.id
_entity.type
_entity.pdbx_description
1 polymer ?
#
loop_
_entity_poly.entity_id
_entity_poly.type
_entity_poly.pdbx_seq_one_letter_code
_entity_poly.pdbx_strand_id
1 'polypeptide(L)'
;MAEKKYAPIRGSWGHDPGVPGDVYIAGAPTAAQFQAMPGNPPGFPKTSGHGEGITAENVNGNLYRLRLSLVAYGTRATTGIYTPYVYAGNLATEYDWQLIVAKTSVQTEDPASASYTHAFTETLKQRYYGTQPLYAMDGWNNPHSPNSSGGTWYNDVTRNTFDATGITWLKITIYGDDTFPLEYSYIRFKDIIADYRPMAIRKKGTWKSLDNAGGFWQIRKSGKWVDVPKTLFSDDGKPNKSANQIRKGGTWKAQSKIGG
;
A
#
# COMPACT_ATOMS: atom_id res chain seq x y z
N MET A 1 10.42 -12.70 -9.11
CA MET A 1 9.90 -11.31 -9.06
C MET A 1 10.32 -10.73 -7.72
N ALA A 2 10.78 -9.48 -7.61
CA ALA A 2 11.09 -8.92 -6.29
C ALA A 2 9.79 -8.81 -5.49
N GLU A 3 9.75 -9.36 -4.28
CA GLU A 3 8.55 -9.32 -3.44
C GLU A 3 8.22 -7.87 -3.09
N LYS A 4 6.98 -7.45 -3.40
CA LYS A 4 6.49 -6.12 -3.06
C LYS A 4 6.34 -6.03 -1.54
N LYS A 5 6.81 -4.93 -0.97
CA LYS A 5 6.64 -4.66 0.47
C LYS A 5 5.30 -3.99 0.68
N TYR A 6 4.39 -4.69 1.34
CA TYR A 6 3.09 -4.16 1.72
C TYR A 6 3.05 -3.83 3.20
N ALA A 7 2.25 -2.83 3.58
CA ALA A 7 1.90 -2.50 4.95
C ALA A 7 0.39 -2.70 5.19
N PRO A 8 -0.02 -2.97 6.44
CA PRO A 8 -1.44 -2.99 6.79
C PRO A 8 -2.05 -1.60 6.65
N ILE A 9 -3.30 -1.56 6.19
CA ILE A 9 -4.09 -0.35 6.05
C ILE A 9 -5.57 -0.68 6.26
N ARG A 10 -6.31 0.28 6.82
CA ARG A 10 -7.77 0.20 6.91
C ARG A 10 -8.41 1.56 6.65
N GLY A 11 -9.63 1.50 6.18
CA GLY A 11 -10.62 2.57 6.18
C GLY A 11 -11.94 2.08 6.75
N SER A 12 -12.81 3.01 7.08
CA SER A 12 -14.13 2.73 7.63
C SER A 12 -15.21 3.54 6.91
N TRP A 13 -16.37 2.92 6.81
CA TRP A 13 -17.64 3.55 6.45
C TRP A 13 -18.46 3.65 7.74
N GLY A 14 -18.86 4.87 8.12
CA GLY A 14 -19.60 5.13 9.35
C GLY A 14 -20.95 4.41 9.37
N HIS A 15 -21.43 4.06 10.56
CA HIS A 15 -22.70 3.37 10.75
C HIS A 15 -23.89 4.15 10.14
N ASP A 16 -24.46 3.63 9.05
CA ASP A 16 -25.82 3.97 8.62
C ASP A 16 -26.80 3.21 9.54
N PRO A 17 -27.82 3.85 10.15
CA PRO A 17 -28.83 3.18 10.97
C PRO A 17 -29.53 1.98 10.30
N GLY A 18 -29.45 1.87 8.96
CA GLY A 18 -29.95 0.74 8.18
C GLY A 18 -29.02 -0.47 8.02
N VAL A 19 -27.75 -0.41 8.44
CA VAL A 19 -26.80 -1.56 8.39
C VAL A 19 -26.69 -2.30 9.72
N PRO A 20 -26.46 -3.64 9.72
CA PRO A 20 -26.17 -4.42 10.93
C PRO A 20 -24.93 -3.97 11.73
N GLY A 21 -24.05 -3.13 11.15
CA GLY A 21 -22.91 -2.50 11.81
C GLY A 21 -21.99 -1.77 10.84
N ASP A 22 -20.71 -1.64 11.17
CA ASP A 22 -19.75 -0.87 10.38
C ASP A 22 -19.16 -1.69 9.23
N VAL A 23 -18.91 -1.03 8.10
CA VAL A 23 -18.15 -1.61 7.00
C VAL A 23 -16.73 -1.06 7.02
N TYR A 24 -15.76 -1.96 7.02
CA TYR A 24 -14.35 -1.62 6.87
C TYR A 24 -13.85 -2.04 5.50
N ILE A 25 -12.91 -1.27 4.95
CA ILE A 25 -12.09 -1.70 3.82
C ILE A 25 -10.65 -1.84 4.31
N ALA A 26 -10.05 -3.02 4.17
CA ALA A 26 -8.74 -3.28 4.76
C ALA A 26 -7.87 -4.20 3.91
N GLY A 27 -6.56 -4.15 4.15
CA GLY A 27 -5.61 -5.12 3.64
C GLY A 27 -4.40 -5.21 4.56
N ALA A 28 -3.75 -6.36 4.57
CA ALA A 28 -2.57 -6.61 5.39
C ALA A 28 -1.64 -7.67 4.79
N PRO A 29 -0.32 -7.58 5.03
CA PRO A 29 0.64 -8.49 4.42
C PRO A 29 0.76 -9.84 5.16
N THR A 30 0.20 -9.96 6.38
CA THR A 30 0.20 -11.18 7.19
C THR A 30 -1.16 -11.47 7.81
N ALA A 31 -1.44 -12.74 8.10
CA ALA A 31 -2.66 -13.18 8.75
C ALA A 31 -2.87 -12.52 10.12
N ALA A 32 -1.82 -12.46 10.95
CA ALA A 32 -1.86 -11.85 12.27
C ALA A 32 -2.24 -10.35 12.20
N GLN A 33 -1.70 -9.61 11.23
CA GLN A 33 -2.06 -8.20 11.05
C GLN A 33 -3.49 -8.02 10.52
N PHE A 34 -3.97 -8.94 9.69
CA PHE A 34 -5.36 -8.89 9.21
C PHE A 34 -6.35 -9.20 10.34
N GLN A 35 -6.06 -10.20 11.18
CA GLN A 35 -6.85 -10.55 12.36
C GLN A 35 -6.81 -9.48 13.46
N ALA A 36 -5.76 -8.66 13.50
CA ALA A 36 -5.68 -7.52 14.40
C ALA A 36 -6.57 -6.33 13.97
N MET A 37 -7.20 -6.39 12.79
CA MET A 37 -8.16 -5.38 12.35
C MET A 37 -9.47 -5.47 13.17
N PRO A 38 -10.28 -4.39 13.20
CA PRO A 38 -11.55 -4.38 13.92
C PRO A 38 -12.41 -5.62 13.68
N GLY A 39 -12.96 -6.16 14.75
CA GLY A 39 -13.83 -7.32 14.70
C GLY A 39 -13.18 -8.66 14.40
N ASN A 40 -11.85 -8.73 14.29
CA ASN A 40 -11.10 -9.97 14.08
C ASN A 40 -11.61 -10.79 12.87
N PRO A 41 -11.52 -10.24 11.65
CA PRO A 41 -12.06 -10.88 10.47
C PRO A 41 -11.41 -12.27 10.22
N PRO A 42 -12.18 -13.26 9.78
CA PRO A 42 -11.72 -14.64 9.66
C PRO A 42 -10.82 -14.82 8.45
N GLY A 43 -9.95 -15.83 8.48
CA GLY A 43 -9.09 -16.16 7.34
C GLY A 43 -8.09 -15.06 6.97
N PHE A 44 -7.30 -15.31 5.93
CA PHE A 44 -6.32 -14.35 5.44
C PHE A 44 -6.51 -14.12 3.94
N PRO A 45 -7.10 -13.00 3.51
CA PRO A 45 -7.51 -12.79 2.11
C PRO A 45 -6.38 -12.94 1.09
N LYS A 46 -5.13 -12.65 1.49
CA LYS A 46 -3.95 -12.77 0.63
C LYS A 46 -3.74 -14.18 0.11
N THR A 47 -4.14 -15.22 0.85
CA THR A 47 -4.06 -16.61 0.37
C THR A 47 -4.97 -16.85 -0.84
N SER A 48 -5.99 -16.00 -1.03
CA SER A 48 -6.89 -15.97 -2.18
C SER A 48 -6.50 -14.92 -3.22
N GLY A 49 -5.36 -14.23 -3.08
CA GLY A 49 -4.86 -13.23 -4.03
C GLY A 49 -5.40 -11.81 -3.84
N HIS A 50 -6.08 -11.51 -2.72
CA HIS A 50 -6.68 -10.21 -2.44
C HIS A 50 -6.21 -9.63 -1.09
N GLY A 51 -6.46 -8.34 -0.81
CA GLY A 51 -6.26 -7.79 0.53
C GLY A 51 -4.81 -7.72 1.02
N GLU A 52 -3.82 -7.57 0.13
CA GLU A 52 -2.40 -7.53 0.52
C GLU A 52 -1.99 -6.29 1.32
N GLY A 53 -2.81 -5.23 1.31
CA GLY A 53 -2.55 -3.95 1.97
C GLY A 53 -2.13 -2.86 1.00
N ILE A 54 -1.15 -2.04 1.39
CA ILE A 54 -0.65 -0.92 0.59
C ILE A 54 0.84 -1.03 0.28
N THR A 55 1.22 -0.73 -0.96
CA THR A 55 2.63 -0.60 -1.41
C THR A 55 2.80 0.68 -2.25
N ALA A 56 4.04 1.12 -2.47
CA ALA A 56 4.38 2.28 -3.30
C ALA A 56 5.12 1.85 -4.58
N GLU A 57 4.63 2.29 -5.73
CA GLU A 57 5.23 2.03 -7.04
C GLU A 57 5.91 3.28 -7.58
N ASN A 58 7.17 3.13 -8.00
CA ASN A 58 7.87 4.21 -8.68
C ASN A 58 7.31 4.38 -10.09
N VAL A 59 6.93 5.61 -10.42
CA VAL A 59 6.44 5.98 -11.75
C VAL A 59 7.59 6.46 -12.61
N ASN A 60 8.36 7.43 -12.11
CA ASN A 60 9.58 7.95 -12.73
C ASN A 60 10.34 8.81 -11.72
N GLY A 61 11.67 8.64 -11.60
CA GLY A 61 12.49 9.47 -10.72
C GLY A 61 12.02 9.40 -9.25
N ASN A 62 11.70 10.55 -8.66
CA ASN A 62 11.14 10.63 -7.30
C ASN A 62 9.60 10.60 -7.27
N LEU A 63 8.94 10.40 -8.41
CA LEU A 63 7.49 10.35 -8.48
C LEU A 63 6.98 8.93 -8.19
N TYR A 64 6.09 8.80 -7.22
CA TYR A 64 5.48 7.54 -6.81
C TYR A 64 3.96 7.62 -6.86
N ARG A 65 3.34 6.45 -6.97
CA ARG A 65 1.90 6.23 -6.78
C ARG A 65 1.70 5.09 -5.78
N LEU A 66 0.53 4.99 -5.16
CA LEU A 66 0.25 3.87 -4.27
C LEU A 66 -0.42 2.75 -5.08
N ARG A 67 -0.17 1.50 -4.68
CA ARG A 67 -0.99 0.34 -5.04
C ARG A 67 -1.70 -0.12 -3.79
N LEU A 68 -3.01 -0.29 -3.90
CA LEU A 68 -3.87 -0.79 -2.84
C LEU A 68 -4.40 -2.16 -3.26
N SER A 69 -4.32 -3.12 -2.35
CA SER A 69 -4.97 -4.43 -2.43
C SER A 69 -5.79 -4.61 -1.16
N LEU A 70 -7.11 -4.43 -1.26
CA LEU A 70 -8.03 -4.30 -0.12
C LEU A 70 -9.23 -5.23 -0.29
N VAL A 71 -9.89 -5.54 0.82
CA VAL A 71 -11.19 -6.23 0.86
C VAL A 71 -12.11 -5.50 1.83
N ALA A 72 -13.39 -5.41 1.50
CA ALA A 72 -14.40 -4.88 2.40
C ALA A 72 -15.00 -5.99 3.28
N TYR A 73 -15.18 -5.73 4.57
CA TYR A 73 -15.81 -6.65 5.51
C TYR A 73 -16.68 -5.89 6.51
N GLY A 74 -17.66 -6.57 7.09
CA GLY A 74 -18.60 -6.00 8.04
C GLY A 74 -18.28 -6.40 9.49
N THR A 75 -18.59 -5.51 10.42
CA THR A 75 -18.73 -5.82 11.86
C THR A 75 -20.15 -5.56 12.32
N ARG A 76 -20.52 -6.11 13.48
CA ARG A 76 -21.82 -5.88 14.12
C ARG A 76 -21.76 -4.64 15.01
N ALA A 77 -22.74 -3.74 14.93
CA ALA A 77 -22.81 -2.54 15.77
C ALA A 77 -22.79 -2.89 17.27
N THR A 78 -23.49 -3.96 17.66
CA THR A 78 -23.67 -4.33 19.07
C THR A 78 -22.44 -4.96 19.72
N THR A 79 -21.61 -5.65 18.93
CA THR A 79 -20.49 -6.46 19.45
C THR A 79 -19.14 -6.01 18.95
N GLY A 80 -19.08 -5.23 17.87
CA GLY A 80 -17.83 -4.89 17.16
C GLY A 80 -17.15 -6.07 16.46
N ILE A 81 -17.67 -7.28 16.62
CA ILE A 81 -17.14 -8.53 16.02
C ILE A 81 -17.51 -8.58 14.52
N TYR A 82 -16.61 -9.16 13.72
CA TYR A 82 -16.85 -9.50 12.32
C TYR A 82 -18.21 -10.19 12.15
N THR A 83 -18.93 -9.83 11.10
CA THR A 83 -20.16 -10.49 10.70
C THR A 83 -20.18 -10.58 9.17
N PRO A 84 -20.42 -11.78 8.59
CA PRO A 84 -20.59 -11.91 7.15
C PRO A 84 -21.94 -11.30 6.76
N TYR A 85 -21.94 -10.24 5.96
CA TYR A 85 -23.15 -9.66 5.37
C TYR A 85 -22.82 -8.93 4.06
N VAL A 86 -23.83 -8.33 3.45
CA VAL A 86 -23.74 -7.57 2.20
C VAL A 86 -23.73 -6.06 2.46
N TYR A 87 -23.18 -5.25 1.56
CA TYR A 87 -23.46 -3.80 1.58
C TYR A 87 -24.98 -3.55 1.69
N ALA A 88 -25.41 -2.60 2.52
CA ALA A 88 -26.85 -2.33 2.68
C ALA A 88 -27.46 -1.66 1.45
N GLY A 89 -28.79 -1.64 1.43
CA GLY A 89 -29.55 -1.08 0.33
C GLY A 89 -29.69 -2.06 -0.83
N ASN A 90 -30.05 -1.52 -1.99
CA ASN A 90 -30.30 -2.29 -3.20
C ASN A 90 -29.17 -2.06 -4.23
N LEU A 91 -29.26 -2.68 -5.40
CA LEU A 91 -28.25 -2.55 -6.45
C LEU A 91 -28.10 -1.12 -7.04
N ALA A 92 -28.96 -0.17 -6.67
CA ALA A 92 -28.82 1.24 -7.03
C ALA A 92 -28.17 2.09 -5.93
N THR A 93 -27.98 1.54 -4.72
CA THR A 93 -27.25 2.20 -3.64
C THR A 93 -25.76 2.10 -3.91
N GLU A 94 -25.08 3.23 -4.16
CA GLU A 94 -23.64 3.29 -4.42
C GLU A 94 -22.85 3.60 -3.15
N TYR A 95 -21.67 3.01 -3.05
CA TYR A 95 -20.69 3.21 -1.97
C TYR A 95 -19.35 3.61 -2.59
N ASP A 96 -19.01 4.89 -2.48
CA ASP A 96 -17.76 5.48 -2.95
C ASP A 96 -16.77 5.68 -1.80
N TRP A 97 -15.58 5.07 -1.93
CA TRP A 97 -14.51 5.26 -0.96
C TRP A 97 -13.58 6.39 -1.38
N GLN A 98 -13.31 7.30 -0.45
CA GLN A 98 -12.35 8.38 -0.63
C GLN A 98 -11.02 8.02 0.02
N LEU A 99 -9.93 8.41 -0.63
CA LEU A 99 -8.55 8.26 -0.17
C LEU A 99 -7.93 9.65 -0.01
N ILE A 100 -7.41 9.95 1.17
CA ILE A 100 -6.55 11.11 1.42
C ILE A 100 -5.16 10.63 1.76
N VAL A 101 -4.16 11.21 1.09
CA VAL A 101 -2.75 10.95 1.36
C VAL A 101 -2.08 12.25 1.74
N ALA A 102 -1.42 12.23 2.88
CA ALA A 102 -0.54 13.29 3.34
C ALA A 102 0.84 12.72 3.67
N LYS A 103 1.88 13.55 3.63
CA LYS A 103 3.28 13.14 3.80
C LYS A 103 4.02 14.05 4.77
N THR A 104 5.11 13.53 5.34
CA THR A 104 6.03 14.32 6.16
C THR A 104 7.46 13.83 6.01
N SER A 105 8.42 14.74 6.16
CA SER A 105 9.86 14.44 6.26
C SER A 105 10.35 14.34 7.70
N VAL A 106 9.49 14.63 8.68
CA VAL A 106 9.84 14.60 10.11
C VAL A 106 10.26 13.19 10.51
N GLN A 107 11.44 13.08 11.13
CA GLN A 107 11.94 11.85 11.74
C GLN A 107 11.41 11.78 13.18
N THR A 108 10.44 10.91 13.42
CA THR A 108 9.83 10.68 14.74
C THR A 108 9.46 9.21 14.89
N GLU A 109 9.46 8.74 16.14
CA GLU A 109 8.95 7.41 16.51
C GLU A 109 7.43 7.40 16.71
N ASP A 110 6.86 8.54 17.12
CA ASP A 110 5.41 8.76 17.16
C ASP A 110 4.98 9.53 15.90
N PRO A 111 4.42 8.85 14.88
CA PRO A 111 4.01 9.51 13.65
C PRO A 111 2.77 10.38 13.79
N ALA A 112 1.97 10.23 14.85
CA ALA A 112 0.74 10.99 15.04
C ALA A 112 0.99 12.45 15.48
N SER A 113 2.11 12.71 16.17
CA SER A 113 2.52 14.05 16.58
C SER A 113 3.18 14.89 15.47
N ALA A 114 3.53 14.29 14.33
CA ALA A 114 4.16 15.01 13.23
C ALA A 114 3.15 15.89 12.45
N SER A 115 3.66 17.02 11.92
CA SER A 115 2.92 17.80 10.93
C SER A 115 3.01 17.15 9.55
N TYR A 116 1.88 17.05 8.86
CA TYR A 116 1.77 16.47 7.52
C TYR A 116 1.31 17.51 6.51
N THR A 117 1.89 17.46 5.31
CA THR A 117 1.42 18.20 4.15
C THR A 117 0.57 17.30 3.26
N HIS A 118 -0.54 17.83 2.78
CA HIS A 118 -1.40 17.11 1.83
C HIS A 118 -0.61 16.77 0.57
N ALA A 119 -0.76 15.53 0.09
CA ALA A 119 -0.18 15.09 -1.17
C ALA A 119 -1.25 15.01 -2.25
N PHE A 120 -2.35 14.30 -2.00
CA PHE A 120 -3.50 14.25 -2.89
C PHE A 120 -4.73 13.67 -2.18
N THR A 121 -5.90 13.89 -2.79
CA THR A 121 -7.16 13.21 -2.49
C THR A 121 -7.66 12.56 -3.78
N GLU A 122 -8.23 11.36 -3.70
CA GLU A 122 -8.91 10.73 -4.83
C GLU A 122 -10.04 9.81 -4.38
N THR A 123 -11.03 9.63 -5.24
CA THR A 123 -12.03 8.57 -5.10
C THR A 123 -11.45 7.28 -5.66
N LEU A 124 -11.56 6.19 -4.90
CA LEU A 124 -11.20 4.86 -5.40
C LEU A 124 -12.09 4.53 -6.59
N LYS A 125 -11.48 4.09 -7.70
CA LYS A 125 -12.19 3.99 -9.00
C LYS A 125 -13.33 2.98 -9.05
N GLN A 126 -13.43 2.12 -8.03
CA GLN A 126 -14.44 1.08 -7.96
C GLN A 126 -15.57 1.55 -7.06
N ARG A 127 -16.77 1.59 -7.64
CA ARG A 127 -18.02 1.73 -6.89
C ARG A 127 -18.41 0.38 -6.33
N TYR A 128 -18.77 0.37 -5.07
CA TYR A 128 -19.45 -0.77 -4.46
C TYR A 128 -20.95 -0.47 -4.44
N TYR A 129 -21.77 -1.50 -4.42
CA TYR A 129 -23.22 -1.39 -4.49
C TYR A 129 -23.87 -2.17 -3.36
N GLY A 130 -25.07 -1.75 -2.96
CA GLY A 130 -25.91 -2.52 -2.06
C GLY A 130 -26.11 -3.96 -2.54
N THR A 131 -26.36 -4.88 -1.60
CA THR A 131 -26.46 -6.33 -1.79
C THR A 131 -25.18 -7.06 -2.21
N GLN A 132 -24.07 -6.36 -2.45
CA GLN A 132 -22.81 -7.03 -2.78
C GLN A 132 -22.21 -7.76 -1.57
N PRO A 133 -21.78 -9.03 -1.72
CA PRO A 133 -21.23 -9.84 -0.64
C PRO A 133 -19.89 -9.31 -0.16
N LEU A 134 -19.80 -8.98 1.13
CA LEU A 134 -18.54 -8.61 1.78
C LEU A 134 -17.68 -9.86 2.02
N TYR A 135 -16.41 -9.63 2.35
CA TYR A 135 -15.41 -10.67 2.57
C TYR A 135 -15.91 -11.83 3.44
N ALA A 136 -15.63 -13.05 2.95
CA ALA A 136 -16.04 -14.33 3.51
C ALA A 136 -17.56 -14.62 3.52
N MET A 137 -18.35 -13.84 2.76
CA MET A 137 -19.68 -14.22 2.29
C MET A 137 -19.61 -14.80 0.88
N ASP A 138 -20.45 -15.79 0.56
CA ASP A 138 -20.42 -16.44 -0.76
C ASP A 138 -20.48 -15.43 -1.92
N GLY A 139 -19.53 -15.54 -2.85
CA GLY A 139 -19.42 -14.65 -4.00
C GLY A 139 -18.63 -13.35 -3.78
N TRP A 140 -18.05 -13.11 -2.58
CA TRP A 140 -17.26 -11.89 -2.29
C TRP A 140 -16.04 -11.68 -3.21
N ASN A 141 -15.43 -12.78 -3.66
CA ASN A 141 -14.23 -12.80 -4.48
C ASN A 141 -14.53 -12.98 -5.98
N ASN A 142 -15.79 -12.84 -6.38
CA ASN A 142 -16.11 -12.89 -7.80
C ASN A 142 -15.34 -11.77 -8.54
N PRO A 143 -14.99 -11.99 -9.82
CA PRO A 143 -14.32 -10.96 -10.59
C PRO A 143 -15.29 -9.79 -10.83
N HIS A 144 -14.81 -8.57 -10.61
CA HIS A 144 -15.50 -7.36 -11.09
C HIS A 144 -15.58 -7.41 -12.62
N SER A 145 -16.77 -7.56 -13.19
CA SER A 145 -16.98 -7.10 -14.56
C SER A 145 -17.02 -5.57 -14.54
N PRO A 146 -16.57 -4.88 -15.59
CA PRO A 146 -16.83 -3.44 -15.77
C PRO A 146 -18.31 -3.08 -15.62
N ASN A 147 -19.20 -4.07 -15.83
CA ASN A 147 -20.66 -3.94 -15.80
C ASN A 147 -21.34 -4.90 -14.80
N SER A 148 -20.61 -5.50 -13.84
CA SER A 148 -21.22 -6.41 -12.85
C SER A 148 -20.80 -6.14 -11.43
N SER A 149 -21.75 -6.43 -10.54
CA SER A 149 -21.73 -6.35 -9.09
C SER A 149 -20.73 -7.30 -8.41
N GLY A 150 -19.66 -7.69 -9.10
CA GLY A 150 -18.94 -8.93 -8.84
C GLY A 150 -17.87 -8.94 -7.75
N GLY A 151 -17.36 -7.85 -7.21
CA GLY A 151 -16.29 -7.95 -6.20
C GLY A 151 -16.48 -6.95 -5.06
N THR A 152 -15.98 -7.31 -3.88
CA THR A 152 -15.80 -6.38 -2.75
C THR A 152 -14.32 -6.21 -2.41
N TRP A 153 -13.46 -6.43 -3.41
CA TRP A 153 -12.02 -6.31 -3.31
C TRP A 153 -11.49 -5.25 -4.28
N TYR A 154 -10.58 -4.42 -3.78
CA TYR A 154 -9.87 -3.41 -4.56
C TYR A 154 -8.47 -3.91 -4.88
N ASN A 155 -8.04 -3.85 -6.15
CA ASN A 155 -6.65 -4.14 -6.49
C ASN A 155 -6.18 -3.25 -7.66
N ASP A 156 -5.85 -2.00 -7.35
CA ASP A 156 -5.45 -1.02 -8.36
C ASP A 156 -4.44 -0.01 -7.79
N VAL A 157 -3.93 0.83 -8.68
CA VAL A 157 -3.04 1.95 -8.40
C VAL A 157 -3.78 3.27 -8.40
N THR A 158 -3.30 4.18 -7.55
CA THR A 158 -3.79 5.57 -7.48
C THR A 158 -3.58 6.27 -8.83
N ARG A 159 -4.52 7.13 -9.23
CA ARG A 159 -4.33 7.97 -10.44
C ARG A 159 -3.34 9.07 -10.15
N ASN A 160 -3.47 9.65 -8.96
CA ASN A 160 -2.59 10.69 -8.49
C ASN A 160 -1.23 10.13 -8.07
N THR A 161 -0.23 10.96 -8.25
CA THR A 161 1.16 10.68 -7.88
C THR A 161 1.65 11.71 -6.87
N PHE A 162 2.69 11.37 -6.14
CA PHE A 162 3.34 12.26 -5.19
C PHE A 162 4.86 12.18 -5.32
N ASP A 163 5.53 13.32 -5.10
CA ASP A 163 6.98 13.36 -4.97
C ASP A 163 7.41 12.75 -3.62
N ALA A 164 8.26 11.73 -3.68
CA ALA A 164 8.79 10.99 -2.55
C ALA A 164 10.07 11.58 -1.95
N THR A 165 10.54 12.71 -2.45
CA THR A 165 11.75 13.37 -1.94
C THR A 165 11.63 13.62 -0.44
N GLY A 166 12.52 12.97 0.34
CA GLY A 166 12.63 13.16 1.78
C GLY A 166 11.46 12.65 2.62
N ILE A 167 10.54 11.85 2.06
CA ILE A 167 9.41 11.32 2.85
C ILE A 167 9.90 10.30 3.88
N THR A 168 9.45 10.50 5.13
CA THR A 168 9.60 9.54 6.22
C THR A 168 8.31 8.75 6.42
N TRP A 169 7.19 9.46 6.57
CA TRP A 169 5.88 8.89 6.88
C TRP A 169 4.82 9.36 5.89
N LEU A 170 3.88 8.47 5.61
CA LEU A 170 2.60 8.76 5.00
C LEU A 170 1.51 8.68 6.08
N LYS A 171 0.62 9.68 6.10
CA LYS A 171 -0.64 9.62 6.81
C LYS A 171 -1.73 9.38 5.77
N ILE A 172 -2.37 8.22 5.87
CA ILE A 172 -3.35 7.76 4.89
C ILE A 172 -4.70 7.60 5.58
N THR A 173 -5.74 8.13 4.96
CA THR A 173 -7.13 7.97 5.38
C THR A 173 -7.90 7.37 4.24
N ILE A 174 -8.62 6.28 4.50
CA ILE A 174 -9.64 5.76 3.59
C ILE A 174 -10.97 5.85 4.33
N TYR A 175 -11.98 6.44 3.71
CA TYR A 175 -13.27 6.63 4.34
C TYR A 175 -14.41 6.55 3.33
N GLY A 176 -15.57 6.11 3.80
CA GLY A 176 -16.83 6.18 3.09
C GLY A 176 -17.61 7.46 3.40
N ASP A 177 -18.78 7.64 2.78
CA ASP A 177 -19.66 8.74 3.16
C ASP A 177 -20.06 8.63 4.64
N ASP A 178 -20.25 9.78 5.30
CA ASP A 178 -20.65 9.91 6.70
C ASP A 178 -19.69 9.32 7.77
N THR A 179 -18.47 8.90 7.39
CA THR A 179 -17.46 8.47 8.38
C THR A 179 -16.90 9.65 9.17
N PHE A 180 -17.26 9.73 10.46
CA PHE A 180 -16.59 10.62 11.42
C PHE A 180 -16.54 10.00 12.84
N PRO A 181 -15.41 10.09 13.56
CA PRO A 181 -14.14 10.70 13.17
C PRO A 181 -13.36 9.85 12.15
N LEU A 182 -12.52 10.51 11.35
CA LEU A 182 -11.63 9.83 10.41
C LEU A 182 -10.53 9.05 11.14
N GLU A 183 -10.31 7.81 10.70
CA GLU A 183 -9.18 7.01 11.15
C GLU A 183 -7.95 7.21 10.25
N TYR A 184 -6.76 7.15 10.86
CA TYR A 184 -5.49 7.37 10.17
C TYR A 184 -4.63 6.13 10.22
N SER A 185 -4.10 5.73 9.06
CA SER A 185 -3.01 4.77 8.94
C SER A 185 -1.69 5.53 8.76
N TYR A 186 -0.76 5.34 9.70
CA TYR A 186 0.58 5.93 9.64
C TYR A 186 1.58 4.89 9.14
N ILE A 187 2.14 5.13 7.96
CA ILE A 187 2.97 4.15 7.26
C ILE A 187 4.33 4.76 6.97
N ARG A 188 5.41 4.10 7.40
CA ARG A 188 6.76 4.51 7.00
C ARG A 188 6.92 4.26 5.52
N PHE A 189 7.30 5.29 4.78
CA PHE A 189 7.42 5.17 3.33
C PHE A 189 8.43 4.09 2.91
N LYS A 190 9.53 3.97 3.67
CA LYS A 190 10.55 2.91 3.49
C LYS A 190 10.02 1.48 3.66
N ASP A 191 8.91 1.29 4.37
CA ASP A 191 8.36 -0.04 4.66
C ASP A 191 7.45 -0.53 3.52
N ILE A 192 7.05 0.37 2.61
CA ILE A 192 6.14 0.05 1.49
C ILE A 192 6.77 0.22 0.10
N ILE A 193 8.05 0.58 0.05
CA ILE A 193 8.79 0.76 -1.20
C ILE A 193 9.74 -0.43 -1.42
N ALA A 194 9.81 -0.90 -2.66
CA ALA A 194 10.73 -1.97 -3.01
C ALA A 194 12.19 -1.52 -2.90
N ASP A 195 13.06 -2.44 -2.47
CA ASP A 195 14.51 -2.24 -2.53
C ASP A 195 14.96 -2.16 -3.99
N TYR A 196 16.03 -1.41 -4.23
CA TYR A 196 16.46 -1.04 -5.57
C TYR A 196 17.93 -1.35 -5.83
N ARG A 197 18.30 -1.34 -7.11
CA ARG A 197 19.70 -1.40 -7.54
C ARG A 197 20.15 -0.04 -8.07
N PRO A 198 21.06 0.67 -7.38
CA PRO A 198 21.45 2.02 -7.75
C PRO A 198 22.53 2.04 -8.83
N MET A 199 22.32 1.35 -9.94
CA MET A 199 23.19 1.47 -11.11
C MET A 199 22.37 1.72 -12.34
N ALA A 200 22.97 2.44 -13.26
CA ALA A 200 22.44 2.68 -14.58
C ALA A 200 23.56 2.56 -15.61
N ILE A 201 23.22 2.23 -16.83
CA ILE A 201 24.12 2.29 -17.98
C ILE A 201 23.65 3.39 -18.92
N ARG A 202 24.60 4.00 -19.64
CA ARG A 202 24.25 4.93 -20.72
C ARG A 202 24.07 4.15 -22.01
N LYS A 203 22.89 4.21 -22.62
CA LYS A 203 22.59 3.57 -23.91
C LYS A 203 21.92 4.58 -24.83
N LYS A 204 22.55 4.89 -25.96
CA LYS A 204 22.08 5.89 -26.94
C LYS A 204 21.85 7.28 -26.32
N GLY A 205 22.79 7.74 -25.48
CA GLY A 205 22.71 9.06 -24.83
C GLY A 205 21.84 9.13 -23.57
N THR A 206 20.94 8.17 -23.37
CA THR A 206 20.02 8.11 -22.21
C THR A 206 20.55 7.17 -21.13
N TRP A 207 20.37 7.55 -19.86
CA TRP A 207 20.58 6.65 -18.72
C TRP A 207 19.45 5.62 -18.65
N LYS A 208 19.81 4.35 -18.48
CA LYS A 208 18.87 3.26 -18.24
C LYS A 208 19.19 2.58 -16.93
N SER A 209 18.22 2.57 -16.02
CA SER A 209 18.35 1.84 -14.75
C SER A 209 18.61 0.36 -15.00
N LEU A 210 19.43 -0.24 -14.13
CA LEU A 210 19.67 -1.68 -14.10
C LEU A 210 18.84 -2.38 -13.00
N ASP A 211 17.93 -1.66 -12.34
CA ASP A 211 16.95 -2.22 -11.41
C ASP A 211 15.78 -2.89 -12.14
N ASN A 212 16.07 -3.98 -12.86
CA ASN A 212 15.09 -4.70 -13.65
C ASN A 212 14.36 -5.78 -12.83
N ALA A 213 13.05 -5.93 -13.08
CA ALA A 213 12.25 -7.01 -12.51
C ALA A 213 12.80 -8.38 -12.93
N GLY A 214 13.23 -9.21 -11.98
CA GLY A 214 13.78 -10.54 -12.23
C GLY A 214 15.28 -10.60 -12.54
N GLY A 215 15.97 -9.46 -12.64
CA GLY A 215 17.43 -9.45 -12.75
C GLY A 215 18.12 -9.76 -11.42
N PHE A 216 19.26 -10.46 -11.48
CA PHE A 216 20.20 -10.62 -10.38
C PHE A 216 21.57 -10.08 -10.78
N TRP A 217 22.29 -9.52 -9.81
CA TRP A 217 23.70 -9.18 -9.99
C TRP A 217 24.50 -10.15 -9.18
N GLN A 218 25.58 -10.66 -9.77
CA GLN A 218 26.47 -11.58 -9.10
C GLN A 218 27.88 -11.04 -9.11
N ILE A 219 28.58 -11.29 -8.02
CA ILE A 219 30.02 -11.09 -7.91
C ILE A 219 30.68 -12.43 -7.68
N ARG A 220 31.90 -12.57 -8.20
CA ARG A 220 32.69 -13.77 -7.96
C ARG A 220 33.40 -13.65 -6.63
N LYS A 221 33.10 -14.54 -5.68
CA LYS A 221 33.75 -14.65 -4.37
C LYS A 221 34.29 -16.06 -4.19
N SER A 222 35.61 -16.18 -4.05
CA SER A 222 36.31 -17.46 -3.88
C SER A 222 35.89 -18.53 -4.90
N GLY A 223 35.84 -18.14 -6.18
CA GLY A 223 35.48 -19.03 -7.28
C GLY A 223 33.97 -19.24 -7.51
N LYS A 224 33.11 -18.85 -6.57
CA LYS A 224 31.64 -18.99 -6.68
C LYS A 224 30.97 -17.67 -7.08
N TRP A 225 29.88 -17.76 -7.83
CA TRP A 225 29.00 -16.62 -8.07
C TRP A 225 28.08 -16.44 -6.87
N VAL A 226 28.05 -15.21 -6.34
CA VAL A 226 27.24 -14.83 -5.18
C VAL A 226 26.41 -13.61 -5.54
N ASP A 227 25.12 -13.65 -5.23
CA ASP A 227 24.22 -12.54 -5.49
C ASP A 227 24.59 -11.29 -4.67
N VAL A 228 24.52 -10.14 -5.33
CA VAL A 228 24.63 -8.82 -4.69
C VAL A 228 23.22 -8.40 -4.26
N PRO A 229 22.99 -8.19 -2.96
CA PRO A 229 21.69 -7.76 -2.47
C PRO A 229 21.35 -6.38 -3.02
N LYS A 230 20.05 -6.11 -3.16
CA LYS A 230 19.57 -4.76 -3.46
C LYS A 230 19.91 -3.81 -2.31
N THR A 231 20.01 -2.52 -2.62
CA THR A 231 20.08 -1.47 -1.60
C THR A 231 18.72 -1.34 -0.94
N LEU A 232 18.67 -1.46 0.39
CA LEU A 232 17.48 -1.11 1.15
C LEU A 232 17.18 0.37 0.95
N PHE A 233 15.93 0.73 0.67
CA PHE A 233 15.58 2.14 0.53
C PHE A 233 15.90 2.95 1.80
N SER A 234 15.73 2.33 2.97
CA SER A 234 16.09 2.92 4.25
C SER A 234 17.58 3.18 4.44
N ASP A 235 18.43 2.60 3.60
CA ASP A 235 19.88 2.75 3.65
C ASP A 235 20.39 3.82 2.70
N ASP A 236 19.54 4.41 1.86
CA ASP A 236 19.94 5.45 0.91
C ASP A 236 20.71 6.59 1.59
N GLY A 237 21.86 6.94 1.02
CA GLY A 237 22.73 8.01 1.51
C GLY A 237 23.38 7.76 2.87
N LYS A 238 23.13 6.62 3.53
CA LYS A 238 23.72 6.30 4.83
C LYS A 238 25.17 5.84 4.67
N PRO A 239 26.06 6.22 5.61
CA PRO A 239 27.46 5.85 5.55
C PRO A 239 27.66 4.34 5.72
N ASN A 240 28.53 3.76 4.89
CA ASN A 240 28.92 2.34 4.93
C ASN A 240 27.75 1.35 4.86
N LYS A 241 26.66 1.73 4.16
CA LYS A 241 25.52 0.86 3.85
C LYS A 241 25.50 0.52 2.36
N SER A 242 24.87 -0.60 2.01
CA SER A 242 24.83 -1.20 0.65
C SER A 242 26.18 -1.68 0.09
N ALA A 243 26.10 -2.64 -0.84
CA ALA A 243 27.23 -3.05 -1.68
C ALA A 243 27.58 -2.02 -2.77
N ASN A 244 26.65 -1.09 -3.08
CA ASN A 244 26.86 -0.02 -4.05
C ASN A 244 27.01 1.30 -3.30
N GLN A 245 28.21 1.87 -3.33
CA GLN A 245 28.56 3.05 -2.55
C GLN A 245 29.21 4.11 -3.42
N ILE A 246 28.98 5.37 -3.06
CA ILE A 246 29.61 6.53 -3.66
C ILE A 246 30.30 7.35 -2.57
N ARG A 247 31.50 7.84 -2.87
CA ARG A 247 32.25 8.69 -1.95
C ARG A 247 31.70 10.11 -2.00
N LYS A 248 31.18 10.62 -0.87
CA LYS A 248 30.65 11.99 -0.73
C LYS A 248 31.12 12.60 0.59
N GLY A 249 31.82 13.73 0.52
CA GLY A 249 32.35 14.42 1.69
C GLY A 249 33.33 13.54 2.49
N GLY A 250 34.23 12.83 1.80
CA GLY A 250 35.21 11.94 2.43
C GLY A 250 34.69 10.55 2.83
N THR A 251 33.38 10.40 3.01
CA THR A 251 32.75 9.15 3.50
C THR A 251 32.11 8.35 2.37
N TRP A 252 32.25 7.02 2.42
CA TRP A 252 31.50 6.10 1.58
C TRP A 252 30.05 6.03 2.03
N LYS A 253 29.12 6.42 1.16
CA LYS A 253 27.68 6.41 1.43
C LYS A 253 26.97 5.49 0.45
N ALA A 254 25.91 4.83 0.89
CA ALA A 254 25.05 4.05 0.00
C ALA A 254 24.59 4.92 -1.16
N GLN A 255 24.61 4.34 -2.36
CA GLN A 255 24.22 5.06 -3.55
C GLN A 255 22.69 5.14 -3.67
N SER A 256 22.20 6.35 -3.94
CA SER A 256 20.80 6.61 -4.25
C SER A 256 20.41 6.02 -5.59
N LYS A 257 19.11 5.75 -5.79
CA LYS A 257 18.60 5.20 -7.05
C LYS A 257 19.04 6.09 -8.23
N ILE A 258 19.59 5.47 -9.29
CA ILE A 258 19.98 6.17 -10.52
C ILE A 258 19.02 5.81 -11.65
N GLY A 259 18.45 6.83 -12.29
CA GLY A 259 17.55 6.66 -13.43
C GLY A 259 16.18 6.12 -13.01
N GLY A 260 15.13 6.75 -13.55
CA GLY A 260 13.77 6.20 -13.57
C GLY A 260 13.63 5.15 -14.64
#